data_AF-A0A661JYP9-F1
#
_entry.id   AF-A0A661JYP9-F1
#
_cell.length_a   1.000
_cell.length_b   1.000
_cell.length_c   1.000
_cell.angle_alpha   90.00
_cell.angle_beta   90.00
_cell.angle_gamma   90.00
#
_symmetry.space_group_name_H-M   'P 1'
#
loop_
_entity.id
_entity.type
_entity.pdbx_description
1 polymer ?
#
loop_
_entity_poly.entity_id
_entity_poly.type
_entity_poly.pdbx_seq_one_letter_code
_entity_poly.pdbx_strand_id
1 'polypeptide(L)'
;MIPLRRSLLLLCSILLPAISSGASLSLWPFLMYERQGERVSLEVLGPIFFYRRTGGETLWGGRPLLSRCTQGDYNRWEFLYPLGKYERRGKTYKAYLAPLWISRGEEGG
;
A
#
# COMPACT_ATOMS: atom_id res chain seq x y z
N MET A 1 26.76 12.21 46.80
CA MET A 1 26.16 13.29 45.99
C MET A 1 26.44 13.00 44.52
N ILE A 2 25.47 12.42 43.80
CA ILE A 2 25.62 12.05 42.39
C ILE A 2 25.45 13.34 41.56
N PRO A 3 26.41 13.71 40.69
CA PRO A 3 26.35 15.00 40.01
C PRO A 3 25.20 15.02 39.01
N LEU A 4 24.30 15.99 39.19
CA LEU A 4 23.05 16.25 38.45
C LEU A 4 23.22 16.19 36.91
N ARG A 5 24.43 16.43 36.40
CA ARG A 5 24.78 16.32 34.97
C ARG A 5 24.77 14.89 34.40
N ARG A 6 25.07 13.86 35.21
CA ARG A 6 25.04 12.45 34.75
C ARG A 6 23.61 11.90 34.68
N SER A 7 22.72 12.37 35.55
CA SER A 7 21.30 12.00 35.54
C SER A 7 20.57 12.52 34.30
N LEU A 8 20.90 13.73 33.84
CA LEU A 8 20.27 14.34 32.66
C LEU A 8 20.66 13.62 31.36
N LEU A 9 21.91 13.16 31.26
CA LEU A 9 22.40 12.40 30.10
C LEU A 9 21.77 11.00 30.01
N LEU A 10 21.51 10.35 31.14
CA LEU A 10 20.79 9.08 31.20
C LEU A 10 19.29 9.23 30.88
N LEU A 11 18.68 10.37 31.25
CA LEU A 11 17.28 10.64 30.92
C LEU A 11 17.06 10.87 29.41
N CYS A 12 18.00 11.56 28.74
CA CYS A 12 17.95 11.77 27.29
C CYS A 12 18.16 10.47 26.50
N SER A 13 19.04 9.56 26.94
CA SER A 13 19.28 8.30 26.22
C SER A 13 18.12 7.30 26.33
N ILE A 14 17.29 7.38 27.37
CA ILE A 14 16.09 6.56 27.53
C ILE A 14 14.92 7.09 26.66
N LEU A 15 14.94 8.37 26.28
CA LEU A 15 13.88 9.00 25.46
C LEU A 15 14.11 8.90 23.94
N LEU A 16 15.29 8.46 23.49
CA LEU A 16 15.62 8.41 22.06
C LEU A 16 15.05 7.23 21.24
N PRO A 17 14.57 6.08 21.78
CA PRO A 17 13.98 5.04 20.95
C PRO A 17 12.43 5.06 21.02
N ALA A 18 11.79 6.22 20.90
CA ALA A 18 10.32 6.29 20.83
C ALA A 18 9.78 6.83 19.49
N ILE A 19 10.64 6.99 18.48
CA ILE A 19 10.23 7.42 17.13
C ILE A 19 10.08 6.21 16.17
N SER A 20 10.40 4.98 16.59
CA SER A 20 10.55 3.85 15.65
C SER A 20 9.52 2.72 15.74
N SER A 21 8.37 2.88 16.38
CA SER A 21 7.36 1.80 16.37
C SER A 21 6.18 2.15 15.49
N GLY A 22 6.04 1.38 14.41
CA GLY A 22 4.91 1.42 13.52
C GLY A 22 3.57 1.45 14.27
N ALA A 23 2.71 2.39 13.93
CA ALA A 23 1.38 2.49 14.50
C ALA A 23 0.45 1.51 13.78
N SER A 24 -0.19 0.60 14.54
CA SER A 24 -1.26 -0.26 14.05
C SER A 24 -2.53 -0.03 14.86
N LEU A 25 -3.67 0.04 14.17
CA LEU A 25 -5.00 0.14 14.73
C LEU A 25 -5.85 -0.98 14.14
N SER A 26 -6.45 -1.79 15.02
CA SER A 26 -7.26 -2.93 14.64
C SER A 26 -8.66 -2.79 15.22
N LEU A 27 -9.62 -2.42 14.39
CA LEU A 27 -11.05 -2.36 14.69
C LEU A 27 -11.82 -3.22 13.68
N TRP A 28 -11.37 -4.46 13.54
CA TRP A 28 -11.99 -5.42 12.64
C TRP A 28 -13.46 -5.67 13.05
N PRO A 29 -14.42 -5.73 12.11
CA PRO A 29 -14.25 -5.69 10.65
C PRO A 29 -14.34 -4.28 10.04
N PHE A 30 -14.48 -3.21 10.82
CA PHE A 30 -14.79 -1.89 10.28
C PHE A 30 -13.57 -1.15 9.75
N LEU A 31 -12.45 -1.20 10.47
CA LEU A 31 -11.26 -0.44 10.15
C LEU A 31 -10.00 -1.20 10.59
N MET A 32 -9.05 -1.36 9.69
CA MET A 32 -7.70 -1.80 10.00
C MET A 32 -6.72 -0.79 9.42
N TYR A 33 -5.79 -0.30 10.22
CA TYR A 33 -4.71 0.56 9.78
C TYR A 33 -3.39 0.02 10.31
N GLU A 34 -2.38 -0.03 9.45
CA GLU A 34 -1.07 -0.53 9.80
C GLU A 34 -0.01 0.32 9.10
N ARG A 35 0.94 0.84 9.87
CA ARG A 35 2.12 1.53 9.33
C ARG A 35 3.36 0.84 9.84
N GLN A 36 4.20 0.34 8.94
CA GLN A 36 5.49 -0.27 9.27
C GLN A 36 6.57 0.29 8.35
N GLY A 37 7.42 1.18 8.85
CA GLY A 37 8.40 1.89 8.03
C GLY A 37 7.74 2.68 6.90
N GLU A 38 8.10 2.37 5.66
CA GLU A 38 7.50 2.96 4.45
C GLU A 38 6.19 2.32 4.01
N ARG A 39 5.79 1.20 4.65
CA ARG A 39 4.56 0.49 4.33
C ARG A 39 3.39 1.07 5.11
N VAL A 40 2.33 1.43 4.41
CA VAL A 40 1.04 1.86 4.98
C VAL A 40 -0.04 0.95 4.40
N SER A 41 -0.89 0.39 5.25
CA SER A 41 -2.06 -0.41 4.86
C SER A 41 -3.28 0.11 5.59
N LEU A 42 -4.40 0.20 4.88
CA LEU A 42 -5.70 0.62 5.38
C LEU A 42 -6.76 -0.29 4.76
N GLU A 43 -7.59 -0.91 5.58
CA GLU A 43 -8.74 -1.70 5.16
C GLU A 43 -9.99 -1.17 5.87
N VAL A 44 -11.08 -1.04 5.13
CA VAL A 44 -12.34 -0.46 5.60
C VAL A 44 -13.48 -1.38 5.19
N LEU A 45 -14.33 -1.72 6.15
CA LEU A 45 -15.43 -2.70 6.00
C LEU A 45 -14.89 -4.06 5.51
N GLY A 46 -13.85 -4.54 6.19
CA GLY A 46 -13.16 -5.79 5.89
C GLY A 46 -12.46 -5.71 4.54
N PRO A 47 -12.58 -6.74 3.68
CA PRO A 47 -11.86 -6.82 2.41
C PRO A 47 -12.51 -5.99 1.28
N ILE A 48 -13.57 -5.22 1.57
CA ILE A 48 -14.30 -4.46 0.56
C ILE A 48 -13.43 -3.31 0.07
N PHE A 49 -13.02 -2.40 0.96
CA PHE A 49 -12.17 -1.27 0.58
C PHE A 49 -10.79 -1.42 1.18
N PHE A 50 -9.77 -1.26 0.34
CA PHE A 50 -8.39 -1.38 0.76
C PHE A 50 -7.53 -0.30 0.10
N TYR A 51 -6.51 0.12 0.82
CA TYR A 51 -5.46 1.03 0.38
C TYR A 51 -4.15 0.56 0.98
N ARG A 52 -3.12 0.44 0.15
CA ARG A 52 -1.78 0.03 0.55
C ARG A 52 -0.75 0.85 -0.21
N ARG A 53 0.26 1.33 0.50
CA ARG A 53 1.42 2.02 -0.08
C ARG A 53 2.68 1.37 0.45
N THR A 54 3.59 0.96 -0.44
CA THR A 54 4.85 0.30 -0.07
C THR A 54 5.95 0.74 -1.02
N GLY A 55 6.98 1.45 -0.54
CA GLY A 55 8.21 1.71 -1.32
C GLY A 55 7.99 2.23 -2.75
N GLY A 56 7.00 3.11 -2.94
CA GLY A 56 6.62 3.67 -4.25
C GLY A 56 5.50 2.95 -5.00
N GLU A 57 5.11 1.74 -4.57
CA GLU A 57 3.87 1.09 -5.01
C GLU A 57 2.68 1.68 -4.26
N THR A 58 1.60 2.01 -4.97
CA THR A 58 0.31 2.38 -4.40
C THR A 58 -0.77 1.47 -4.98
N LEU A 59 -1.46 0.75 -4.11
CA LEU A 59 -2.51 -0.20 -4.42
C LEU A 59 -3.78 0.23 -3.69
N TRP A 60 -4.90 0.33 -4.38
CA TRP A 60 -6.19 0.58 -3.74
C TRP A 60 -7.32 -0.05 -4.52
N GLY A 61 -8.47 -0.23 -3.90
CA GLY A 61 -9.62 -0.77 -4.60
C GLY A 61 -10.84 -1.01 -3.72
N GLY A 62 -11.93 -1.32 -4.40
CA GLY A 62 -13.19 -1.80 -3.87
C GLY A 62 -13.48 -3.19 -4.44
N ARG A 63 -13.11 -4.27 -3.73
CA ARG A 63 -13.35 -5.64 -4.22
C ARG A 63 -14.86 -5.98 -4.19
N PRO A 64 -15.34 -6.83 -5.12
CA PRO A 64 -14.63 -7.37 -6.29
C PRO A 64 -14.65 -6.43 -7.52
N LEU A 65 -15.24 -5.25 -7.40
CA LEU A 65 -15.62 -4.40 -8.52
C LEU A 65 -14.44 -3.72 -9.22
N LEU A 66 -13.50 -3.18 -8.46
CA LEU A 66 -12.42 -2.35 -9.00
C LEU A 66 -11.17 -2.42 -8.14
N SER A 67 -10.01 -2.54 -8.76
CA SER A 67 -8.72 -2.29 -8.09
C SER A 67 -7.76 -1.55 -9.02
N ARG A 68 -6.84 -0.80 -8.43
CA ARG A 68 -5.77 -0.10 -9.12
C ARG A 68 -4.44 -0.26 -8.37
N CYS A 69 -3.40 -0.65 -9.09
CA CYS A 69 -2.03 -0.70 -8.61
C CYS A 69 -1.13 0.17 -9.49
N THR A 70 -0.35 1.06 -8.89
CA THR A 70 0.58 1.94 -9.59
C THR A 70 1.95 1.89 -8.94
N GLN A 71 3.01 1.77 -9.75
CA GLN A 71 4.42 1.78 -9.28
C GLN A 71 5.34 2.30 -10.39
N GLY A 72 5.81 3.54 -10.30
CA GLY A 72 6.59 4.16 -11.38
C GLY A 72 5.82 4.13 -12.71
N ASP A 73 6.41 3.57 -13.77
CA ASP A 73 5.78 3.42 -15.10
C ASP A 73 4.80 2.25 -15.21
N TYR A 74 4.54 1.56 -14.10
CA TYR A 74 3.60 0.46 -14.03
C TYR A 74 2.24 0.93 -13.50
N ASN A 75 1.17 0.60 -14.23
CA ASN A 75 -0.21 0.91 -13.86
C ASN A 75 -1.12 -0.26 -14.25
N ARG A 76 -1.74 -0.89 -13.27
CA ARG A 76 -2.68 -1.99 -13.43
C ARG A 76 -4.04 -1.58 -12.89
N TRP A 77 -5.06 -1.83 -13.67
CA TRP A 77 -6.47 -1.76 -13.31
C TRP A 77 -7.09 -3.14 -13.41
N GLU A 78 -7.92 -3.50 -12.44
CA GLU A 78 -8.75 -4.70 -12.49
C GLU A 78 -10.20 -4.27 -12.32
N PHE A 79 -11.06 -4.79 -13.18
CA PHE A 79 -12.49 -4.51 -13.19
C PHE A 79 -13.22 -5.84 -13.06
N LEU A 80 -14.17 -5.94 -12.12
CA LEU A 80 -14.94 -7.15 -11.85
C LEU A 80 -14.03 -8.37 -11.74
N TYR A 81 -13.07 -8.33 -10.82
CA TYR A 81 -12.09 -9.40 -10.68
C TYR A 81 -12.79 -10.78 -10.63
N PRO A 82 -12.34 -11.79 -11.41
CA PRO A 82 -11.14 -11.80 -12.25
C PRO A 82 -11.39 -11.44 -13.74
N LEU A 83 -12.58 -10.93 -14.09
CA LEU A 83 -13.05 -10.82 -15.48
C LEU A 83 -12.28 -9.79 -16.30
N GLY A 84 -12.05 -8.59 -15.78
CA GLY A 84 -11.40 -7.51 -16.51
C GLY A 84 -10.06 -7.11 -15.92
N LYS A 85 -9.06 -6.94 -16.79
CA LYS A 85 -7.75 -6.43 -16.40
C LYS A 85 -7.16 -5.58 -17.50
N TYR A 86 -6.56 -4.45 -17.11
CA TYR A 86 -5.73 -3.62 -17.95
C TYR A 86 -4.41 -3.37 -17.22
N GLU A 87 -3.29 -3.63 -17.86
CA GLU A 87 -1.96 -3.51 -17.30
C GLU A 87 -1.06 -2.80 -18.30
N ARG A 88 -0.47 -1.67 -17.88
CA ARG A 88 0.49 -0.90 -18.66
C ARG A 88 1.81 -0.88 -17.92
N ARG A 89 2.90 -1.07 -18.67
CA ARG A 89 4.27 -0.99 -18.20
C ARG A 89 5.12 -0.29 -19.26
N GLY A 90 5.40 1.00 -19.03
CA GLY A 90 6.06 1.84 -20.02
C GLY A 90 5.28 1.86 -21.34
N LYS A 91 5.92 1.41 -22.43
CA LYS A 91 5.33 1.32 -23.76
C LYS A 91 4.47 0.09 -23.99
N THR A 92 4.58 -0.94 -23.14
CA THR A 92 3.78 -2.16 -23.32
C THR A 92 2.46 -2.04 -22.57
N TYR A 93 1.37 -2.52 -23.18
CA TYR A 93 0.10 -2.74 -22.49
C TYR A 93 -0.44 -4.15 -22.74
N LYS A 94 -1.24 -4.62 -21.78
CA LYS A 94 -1.99 -5.88 -21.82
C LYS A 94 -3.39 -5.60 -21.29
N ALA A 95 -4.41 -6.05 -22.00
CA ALA A 95 -5.79 -5.92 -21.58
C ALA A 95 -6.51 -7.25 -21.82
N TYR A 96 -7.39 -7.65 -20.92
CA TYR A 96 -8.31 -8.76 -21.18
C TYR A 96 -9.66 -8.55 -20.52
N LEU A 97 -10.67 -9.18 -21.11
CA LEU A 97 -12.03 -9.32 -20.59
C LEU A 97 -12.42 -10.79 -20.77
N ALA A 98 -12.32 -11.57 -19.71
CA ALA A 98 -12.61 -13.00 -19.74
C ALA A 98 -14.12 -13.27 -19.87
N PRO A 99 -14.51 -14.35 -20.57
CA PRO A 99 -13.67 -15.23 -21.41
C PRO A 99 -13.50 -14.70 -22.85
N LEU A 100 -13.96 -13.49 -23.15
CA LEU A 100 -14.27 -13.06 -24.51
C LEU A 100 -13.09 -12.44 -25.28
N TRP A 101 -12.15 -11.79 -24.60
CA TRP A 101 -11.17 -10.94 -25.28
C TRP A 101 -9.84 -10.82 -24.56
N ILE A 102 -8.74 -10.91 -25.32
CA ILE A 102 -7.38 -10.71 -24.85
C ILE A 102 -6.65 -9.85 -25.88
N SER A 103 -6.00 -8.78 -25.44
CA SER A 103 -5.21 -7.88 -26.28
C SER A 103 -3.87 -7.55 -25.63
N ARG A 104 -2.85 -7.41 -26.46
CA ARG A 104 -1.51 -7.00 -26.08
C ARG A 104 -0.95 -6.12 -27.17
N GLY A 105 -0.34 -5.00 -26.79
CA GLY A 105 0.29 -4.10 -27.74
C GLY A 105 1.49 -3.38 -27.13
N GLU A 106 2.23 -2.73 -28.01
CA GLU A 106 3.31 -1.82 -27.68
C GLU A 106 2.97 -0.47 -28.33
N GLU A 107 2.90 0.59 -27.54
CA GLU A 107 2.76 1.95 -28.07
C GLU A 107 4.08 2.33 -28.75
N GLY A 108 4.09 2.25 -30.07
CA GLY A 108 5.17 2.78 -30.91
C GLY A 108 5.29 4.29 -30.72
N GLY A 109 6.55 4.75 -30.58
CA GLY A 109 6.89 6.17 -30.53
C GLY A 109 6.96 6.78 -31.92
#